data_AF-A0A3L7P2U9-F1
#
_entry.id   AF-A0A3L7P2U9-F1
#
_cell.length_a   1.000
_cell.length_b   1.000
_cell.length_c   1.000
_cell.angle_alpha   90.00
_cell.angle_beta   90.00
_cell.angle_gamma   90.00
#
_symmetry.space_group_name_H-M   'P 1'
#
loop_
_entity.id
_entity.type
_entity.pdbx_description
1 polymer ?
#
loop_
_entity_poly.entity_id
_entity_poly.type
_entity_poly.pdbx_seq_one_letter_code
_entity_poly.pdbx_strand_id
1 'polypeptide(L)'
;MALYLGALVFIGASAACGELLDQSFLSTGVDFPVRCLWRTLLATVMVFPVCVCAVDGLAQGIGKGCFFVGAAGLFCLIPPTLFAWAIGSSTLSEIGDSARQGRVTREIELITRMGDLRGADWGGRVRPAMRLAALHRERNQLEGQLKRADGLDRAALLARLDRLEEALVVLKDSAATDSEAALLRCAILRAKGEWRAAGDRYLNGISGWEQNKVRPEADWAWIEGAGQCLRMTGNNREKENLFCNALTWFPDRAGECHLEMGCAAAESGYSNRALRCWLQAESENPRLSAAIHSLRARLLSNTPTCLQGIFGTPANH
;
A
#
# COMPACT_ATOMS: atom_id res chain seq x y z
N MET A 1 21.38 31.77 -10.58
CA MET A 1 20.13 31.44 -11.30
C MET A 1 20.37 30.71 -12.62
N ALA A 2 21.23 31.20 -13.52
CA ALA A 2 21.49 30.55 -14.82
C ALA A 2 22.02 29.10 -14.71
N LEU A 3 22.92 28.82 -13.76
CA LEU A 3 23.42 27.46 -13.48
C LEU A 3 22.32 26.49 -13.01
N TYR A 4 21.31 26.99 -12.28
CA TYR A 4 20.21 26.18 -11.75
C TYR A 4 19.22 25.77 -12.84
N LEU A 5 18.93 26.71 -13.77
CA LEU A 5 18.12 26.44 -14.96
C LEU A 5 18.83 25.46 -15.90
N GLY A 6 20.15 25.61 -16.09
CA GLY A 6 20.96 24.66 -16.84
C GLY A 6 20.90 23.24 -16.26
N ALA A 7 21.04 23.10 -14.94
CA ALA A 7 20.95 21.82 -14.25
C ALA A 7 19.55 21.18 -14.41
N LEU A 8 18.47 21.95 -14.28
CA LEU A 8 17.10 21.44 -14.43
C LEU A 8 16.80 20.97 -15.86
N VAL A 9 17.22 21.72 -16.88
CA VAL A 9 17.08 21.31 -18.29
C VAL A 9 17.89 20.05 -18.58
N PHE A 10 19.10 19.96 -18.02
CA PHE A 10 19.96 18.79 -18.17
C PHE A 10 19.39 17.55 -17.48
N ILE A 11 18.84 17.69 -16.27
CA ILE A 11 18.14 16.60 -15.56
C ILE A 11 16.93 16.12 -16.37
N GLY A 12 16.13 17.04 -16.93
CA GLY A 12 14.99 16.71 -17.78
C GLY A 12 15.39 15.96 -19.06
N ALA A 13 16.46 16.42 -19.74
CA ALA A 13 16.99 15.76 -20.92
C ALA A 13 17.57 14.36 -20.59
N SER A 14 18.24 14.23 -19.45
CA SER A 14 18.81 12.95 -18.97
C SER A 14 17.70 11.93 -18.68
N ALA A 15 16.59 12.37 -18.06
CA ALA A 15 15.44 11.54 -17.79
C ALA A 15 14.78 11.03 -19.09
N ALA A 16 14.57 11.93 -20.07
CA ALA A 16 14.01 11.57 -21.37
C ALA A 16 14.93 10.62 -22.18
N CYS A 17 16.25 10.82 -22.11
CA CYS A 17 17.22 9.93 -22.74
C CYS A 17 17.25 8.55 -22.06
N GLY A 18 17.12 8.51 -20.73
CA GLY A 18 17.01 7.27 -19.97
C GLY A 18 15.80 6.43 -20.39
N GLU A 19 14.65 7.08 -20.59
CA GLU A 19 13.40 6.42 -20.99
C GLU A 19 13.46 5.84 -22.42
N LEU A 20 14.03 6.58 -23.38
CA LEU A 20 14.26 6.10 -24.74
C LEU A 20 15.26 4.94 -24.79
N LEU A 21 16.31 4.99 -23.97
CA LEU A 21 17.30 3.93 -23.86
C LEU A 21 16.69 2.67 -23.23
N ASP A 22 15.87 2.79 -22.20
CA ASP A 22 15.19 1.64 -21.60
C ASP A 22 14.29 0.91 -22.60
N GLN A 23 13.56 1.64 -23.44
CA GLN A 23 12.77 1.04 -24.53
C GLN A 23 13.65 0.26 -25.52
N SER A 24 14.85 0.76 -25.83
CA SER A 24 15.80 0.07 -26.70
C SER A 24 16.48 -1.16 -26.05
N PHE A 25 16.67 -1.15 -24.73
CA PHE A 25 17.21 -2.30 -24.00
C PHE A 25 16.17 -3.40 -23.79
N LEU A 26 14.89 -3.03 -23.66
CA LEU A 26 13.79 -3.99 -23.57
C LEU A 26 13.64 -4.82 -24.86
N SER A 27 13.92 -4.24 -26.04
CA SER A 27 13.84 -4.96 -27.31
C SER A 27 15.04 -5.88 -27.60
N THR A 28 16.19 -5.66 -26.96
CA THR A 28 17.44 -6.38 -27.22
C THR A 28 17.73 -7.53 -26.24
N GLY A 29 16.92 -7.68 -25.18
CA GLY A 29 17.05 -8.80 -24.24
C GLY A 29 18.31 -8.75 -23.35
N VAL A 30 18.99 -7.61 -23.27
CA VAL A 30 20.22 -7.43 -22.47
C VAL A 30 19.97 -7.69 -20.98
N ASP A 31 20.89 -8.38 -20.32
CA ASP A 31 20.79 -8.76 -18.90
C ASP A 31 20.74 -7.55 -17.94
N PHE A 32 20.01 -7.73 -16.83
CA PHE A 32 19.82 -6.68 -15.80
C PHE A 32 21.10 -6.08 -15.21
N PRO A 33 22.13 -6.86 -14.81
CA PRO A 33 23.35 -6.28 -14.28
C PRO A 33 24.00 -5.30 -15.27
N VAL A 34 23.89 -5.55 -16.57
CA VAL A 34 24.40 -4.64 -17.62
C VAL A 34 23.55 -3.37 -17.69
N ARG A 35 22.23 -3.47 -17.60
CA ARG A 35 21.33 -2.28 -17.55
C ARG A 35 21.52 -1.46 -16.29
N CYS A 36 21.69 -2.10 -15.14
CA CYS A 36 21.91 -1.42 -13.86
C CYS A 36 23.29 -0.73 -13.88
N LEU A 37 24.33 -1.43 -14.32
CA LEU A 37 25.66 -0.86 -14.54
C LEU A 37 25.57 0.33 -15.50
N TRP A 38 24.82 0.22 -16.60
CA TRP A 38 24.65 1.28 -17.57
C TRP A 38 23.89 2.49 -17.01
N ARG A 39 22.76 2.29 -16.33
CA ARG A 39 22.00 3.36 -15.66
C ARG A 39 22.84 4.05 -14.59
N THR A 40 23.58 3.28 -13.81
CA THR A 40 24.54 3.79 -12.84
C THR A 40 25.65 4.59 -13.52
N LEU A 41 26.19 4.10 -14.63
CA LEU A 41 27.25 4.77 -15.38
C LEU A 41 26.73 6.04 -16.07
N LEU A 42 25.51 6.02 -16.59
CA LEU A 42 24.86 7.17 -17.22
C LEU A 42 24.49 8.23 -16.18
N ALA A 43 23.94 7.84 -15.04
CA ALA A 43 23.71 8.73 -13.90
C ALA A 43 25.04 9.31 -13.37
N THR A 44 26.09 8.48 -13.28
CA THR A 44 27.41 8.96 -12.89
C THR A 44 27.93 9.95 -13.93
N VAL A 45 27.98 9.62 -15.21
CA VAL A 45 28.49 10.51 -16.27
C VAL A 45 27.68 11.80 -16.41
N MET A 46 26.35 11.77 -16.21
CA MET A 46 25.48 12.93 -16.37
C MET A 46 25.43 13.81 -15.11
N VAL A 47 25.30 13.21 -13.93
CA VAL A 47 25.07 13.95 -12.66
C VAL A 47 26.38 14.31 -11.98
N PHE A 48 27.40 13.46 -12.07
CA PHE A 48 28.69 13.68 -11.42
C PHE A 48 29.37 14.99 -11.86
N PRO A 49 29.45 15.37 -13.15
CA PRO A 49 30.06 16.64 -13.54
C PRO A 49 29.32 17.85 -12.98
N VAL A 50 27.99 17.80 -12.91
CA VAL A 50 27.17 18.87 -12.35
C VAL A 50 27.42 18.99 -10.84
N CYS A 51 27.48 17.86 -10.14
CA CYS A 51 27.82 17.82 -8.71
C CYS A 51 29.24 18.33 -8.46
N VAL A 52 30.23 17.93 -9.26
CA VAL A 52 31.62 18.40 -9.14
C VAL A 52 31.70 19.90 -9.40
N CYS A 53 31.10 20.42 -10.47
CA CYS A 53 31.09 21.87 -10.74
C CYS A 53 30.38 22.68 -9.65
N ALA A 54 29.30 22.16 -9.06
CA ALA A 54 28.60 22.80 -7.95
C ALA A 54 29.46 22.83 -6.68
N VAL A 55 30.22 21.76 -6.41
CA VAL A 55 31.12 21.64 -5.26
C VAL A 55 32.38 22.48 -5.44
N ASP A 56 32.98 22.51 -6.64
CA ASP A 56 34.16 23.33 -6.94
C ASP A 56 33.87 24.84 -6.80
N GLY A 57 32.63 25.26 -7.10
CA GLY A 57 32.18 26.63 -6.84
C GLY A 57 32.07 26.98 -5.35
N LEU A 58 31.91 25.97 -4.49
CA LEU A 58 31.83 26.12 -3.02
C LEU A 58 33.18 25.88 -2.32
N ALA A 59 34.08 25.12 -2.96
CA ALA A 59 35.35 24.68 -2.39
C ALA A 59 36.54 25.50 -2.91
N GLN A 60 36.45 26.84 -2.86
CA GLN A 60 37.64 27.67 -3.04
C GLN A 60 38.47 27.66 -1.75
N GLY A 61 39.34 26.65 -1.62
CA GLY A 61 40.34 26.55 -0.58
C GLY A 61 40.31 25.21 0.15
N ILE A 62 41.48 24.55 0.18
CA ILE A 62 41.85 23.34 0.94
C ILE A 62 41.69 22.04 0.13
N GLY A 63 42.83 21.38 -0.13
CA GLY A 63 42.96 20.12 -0.86
C GLY A 63 42.15 18.96 -0.27
N LYS A 64 41.00 18.69 -0.89
CA LYS A 64 40.05 17.62 -0.51
C LYS A 64 39.46 16.86 -1.71
N GLY A 65 40.14 16.84 -2.86
CA GLY A 65 39.61 16.31 -4.12
C GLY A 65 39.09 14.86 -4.05
N CYS A 66 39.81 13.95 -3.38
CA CYS A 66 39.40 12.53 -3.35
C CYS A 66 38.18 12.25 -2.46
N PHE A 67 38.04 12.96 -1.33
CA PHE A 67 36.91 12.74 -0.42
C PHE A 67 35.59 13.25 -1.00
N PHE A 68 35.61 14.40 -1.70
CA PHE A 68 34.43 14.95 -2.35
C PHE A 68 33.97 14.11 -3.54
N VAL A 69 34.90 13.57 -4.33
CA VAL A 69 34.58 12.63 -5.42
C VAL A 69 33.93 11.36 -4.87
N GLY A 70 34.45 10.80 -3.77
CA GLY A 70 33.85 9.66 -3.09
C GLY A 70 32.44 9.95 -2.55
N ALA A 71 32.26 11.10 -1.89
CA ALA A 71 30.97 11.52 -1.35
C ALA A 71 29.93 11.81 -2.46
N ALA A 72 30.35 12.46 -3.56
CA ALA A 72 29.49 12.71 -4.72
C ALA A 72 29.10 11.40 -5.42
N GLY A 73 30.01 10.45 -5.58
CA GLY A 73 29.70 9.11 -6.08
C GLY A 73 28.68 8.38 -5.20
N LEU A 74 28.85 8.44 -3.88
CA LEU A 74 27.90 7.87 -2.91
C LEU A 74 26.51 8.53 -3.04
N PHE A 75 26.48 9.87 -3.15
CA PHE A 75 25.24 10.65 -3.33
C PHE A 75 24.55 10.38 -4.67
N CYS A 76 25.28 10.00 -5.72
CA CYS A 76 24.68 9.63 -7.00
C CYS A 76 24.13 8.20 -7.00
N LEU A 77 24.70 7.29 -6.19
CA LEU A 77 24.33 5.87 -6.15
C LEU A 77 23.22 5.54 -5.16
N ILE A 78 23.20 6.20 -4.00
CA ILE A 78 22.26 5.89 -2.91
C ILE A 78 20.81 6.24 -3.29
N PRO A 79 20.47 7.42 -3.83
CA PRO A 79 19.08 7.78 -4.11
C PRO A 79 18.41 6.88 -5.16
N PRO A 80 19.05 6.53 -6.31
CA PRO A 80 18.44 5.63 -7.28
C PRO A 80 18.22 4.22 -6.76
N THR A 81 19.14 3.68 -5.94
CA THR A 81 19.00 2.34 -5.37
C THR A 81 17.91 2.30 -4.28
N LEU A 82 17.85 3.30 -3.41
CA LEU A 82 16.76 3.46 -2.44
C LEU A 82 15.41 3.66 -3.13
N PHE A 83 15.36 4.43 -4.22
CA PHE A 83 14.16 4.65 -5.00
C PHE A 83 13.69 3.36 -5.70
N ALA A 84 14.60 2.63 -6.34
CA ALA A 84 14.28 1.33 -6.94
C ALA A 84 13.81 0.31 -5.89
N TRP A 85 14.41 0.30 -4.70
CA TRP A 85 13.99 -0.54 -3.58
C TRP A 85 12.62 -0.13 -3.03
N ALA A 86 12.34 1.17 -2.90
CA ALA A 86 11.05 1.68 -2.47
C ALA A 86 9.93 1.32 -3.46
N ILE A 87 10.17 1.48 -4.77
CA ILE A 87 9.23 1.05 -5.82
C ILE A 87 9.04 -0.47 -5.78
N GLY A 88 10.12 -1.24 -5.63
CA GLY A 88 10.06 -2.69 -5.56
C GLY A 88 9.23 -3.17 -4.38
N SER A 89 9.45 -2.59 -3.19
CA SER A 89 8.71 -2.95 -1.97
C SER A 89 7.25 -2.51 -2.02
N SER A 90 6.95 -1.32 -2.56
CA SER A 90 5.55 -0.89 -2.75
C SER A 90 4.82 -1.79 -3.75
N THR A 91 5.45 -2.13 -4.87
CA THR A 91 4.83 -2.98 -5.90
C THR A 91 4.65 -4.41 -5.40
N LEU A 92 5.59 -4.94 -4.62
CA LEU A 92 5.44 -6.24 -3.93
C LEU A 92 4.27 -6.23 -2.94
N SER A 93 4.09 -5.14 -2.19
CA SER A 93 2.92 -4.96 -1.31
C SER A 93 1.62 -4.95 -2.12
N GLU A 94 1.58 -4.18 -3.22
CA GLU A 94 0.41 -4.12 -4.11
C GLU A 94 0.08 -5.48 -4.73
N ILE A 95 1.08 -6.28 -5.11
CA ILE A 95 0.88 -7.65 -5.61
C ILE A 95 0.28 -8.53 -4.51
N GLY A 96 0.81 -8.42 -3.29
CA GLY A 96 0.28 -9.13 -2.14
C GLY A 96 -1.17 -8.78 -1.86
N ASP A 97 -1.52 -7.50 -1.91
CA ASP A 97 -2.89 -7.02 -1.71
C ASP A 97 -3.82 -7.45 -2.85
N SER A 98 -3.36 -7.34 -4.10
CA SER A 98 -4.10 -7.79 -5.29
C SER A 98 -4.37 -9.29 -5.25
N ALA A 99 -3.38 -10.10 -4.83
CA ALA A 99 -3.52 -11.55 -4.69
C ALA A 99 -4.52 -11.92 -3.58
N ARG A 100 -4.48 -11.23 -2.43
CA ARG A 100 -5.48 -11.43 -1.35
C ARG A 100 -6.89 -11.06 -1.79
N GLN A 101 -7.03 -10.04 -2.62
CA GLN A 101 -8.31 -9.62 -3.20
C GLN A 101 -8.76 -10.50 -4.38
N GLY A 102 -7.93 -11.44 -4.85
CA GLY A 102 -8.22 -12.29 -6.00
C GLY A 102 -8.35 -11.52 -7.33
N ARG A 103 -7.72 -10.34 -7.44
CA ARG A 103 -7.70 -9.51 -8.66
C ARG A 103 -6.64 -10.01 -9.63
N VAL A 104 -7.01 -11.00 -10.43
CA VAL A 104 -6.10 -11.73 -11.33
C VAL A 104 -5.48 -10.82 -12.39
N THR A 105 -6.29 -9.98 -13.05
CA THR A 105 -5.79 -9.08 -14.11
C THR A 105 -4.79 -8.05 -13.56
N ARG A 106 -5.09 -7.48 -12.39
CA ARG A 106 -4.19 -6.53 -11.72
C ARG A 106 -2.89 -7.21 -11.28
N GLU A 107 -2.96 -8.43 -10.75
CA GLU A 107 -1.77 -9.19 -10.37
C GLU A 107 -0.88 -9.48 -11.60
N ILE A 108 -1.46 -9.85 -12.75
CA ILE A 108 -0.73 -10.02 -14.01
C ILE A 108 -0.02 -8.73 -14.40
N GLU A 109 -0.71 -7.58 -14.38
CA GLU A 109 -0.16 -6.27 -14.72
C GLU A 109 1.03 -5.93 -13.82
N LEU A 110 0.85 -6.06 -12.50
CA LEU A 110 1.88 -5.71 -11.51
C LEU A 110 3.10 -6.65 -11.59
N ILE A 111 2.88 -7.97 -11.76
CA ILE A 111 3.98 -8.94 -11.93
C ILE A 111 4.74 -8.67 -13.24
N THR A 112 4.03 -8.33 -14.31
CA THR A 112 4.67 -7.99 -15.60
C THR A 112 5.53 -6.73 -15.43
N ARG A 113 4.99 -5.68 -14.79
CA ARG A 113 5.71 -4.44 -14.49
C ARG A 113 6.94 -4.67 -13.61
N MET A 114 6.89 -5.58 -12.63
CA MET A 114 8.08 -5.96 -11.86
C MET A 114 9.04 -6.87 -12.63
N GLY A 115 8.54 -7.67 -13.57
CA GLY A 115 9.35 -8.44 -14.50
C GLY A 115 10.27 -7.56 -15.35
N ASP A 116 9.84 -6.34 -15.66
CA ASP A 116 10.68 -5.34 -16.33
C ASP A 116 11.75 -4.75 -15.39
N LEU A 117 11.54 -4.83 -14.07
CA LEU A 117 12.46 -4.39 -13.01
C LEU A 117 13.40 -5.51 -12.52
N ARG A 118 13.64 -6.57 -13.33
CA ARG A 118 14.42 -7.80 -12.99
C ARG A 118 15.54 -7.54 -11.98
N GLY A 119 15.55 -8.17 -10.82
CA GLY A 119 16.59 -7.98 -9.80
C GLY A 119 16.03 -7.83 -8.39
N ALA A 120 14.74 -7.53 -8.27
CA ALA A 120 14.02 -7.68 -7.01
C ALA A 120 14.03 -9.15 -6.60
N ASP A 121 14.60 -9.44 -5.44
CA ASP A 121 14.55 -10.75 -4.83
C ASP A 121 13.10 -11.03 -4.43
N TRP A 122 12.43 -11.94 -5.14
CA TRP A 122 11.00 -12.25 -4.92
C TRP A 122 10.76 -13.05 -3.62
N GLY A 123 11.79 -13.27 -2.81
CA GLY A 123 11.67 -13.82 -1.45
C GLY A 123 11.07 -15.23 -1.38
N GLY A 124 10.99 -15.97 -2.48
CA GLY A 124 10.22 -17.22 -2.53
C GLY A 124 10.59 -18.19 -3.65
N ARG A 125 10.16 -19.46 -3.50
CA ARG A 125 10.47 -20.61 -4.37
C ARG A 125 9.79 -20.59 -5.75
N VAL A 126 8.78 -19.73 -5.96
CA VAL A 126 8.00 -19.71 -7.20
C VAL A 126 8.56 -18.67 -8.15
N ARG A 127 9.01 -19.11 -9.33
CA ARG A 127 9.52 -18.20 -10.37
C ARG A 127 8.37 -17.32 -10.90
N PRO A 128 8.55 -16.00 -11.06
CA PRO A 128 7.52 -15.08 -11.56
C PRO A 128 6.86 -15.54 -12.86
N ALA A 129 7.64 -16.11 -13.78
CA ALA A 129 7.14 -16.65 -15.05
C ALA A 129 6.12 -17.79 -14.86
N MET A 130 6.33 -18.67 -13.87
CA MET A 130 5.40 -19.77 -13.57
C MET A 130 4.10 -19.22 -12.98
N ARG A 131 4.19 -18.23 -12.07
CA ARG A 131 3.02 -17.57 -11.50
C ARG A 131 2.22 -16.83 -12.58
N LEU A 132 2.89 -16.09 -13.46
CA LEU A 132 2.27 -15.39 -14.57
C LEU A 132 1.51 -16.35 -15.51
N ALA A 133 2.12 -17.48 -15.88
CA ALA A 133 1.46 -18.52 -16.68
C ALA A 133 0.26 -19.15 -15.97
N ALA A 134 0.30 -19.31 -14.65
CA ALA A 134 -0.85 -19.77 -13.86
C ALA A 134 -1.99 -18.73 -13.87
N LEU A 135 -1.67 -17.45 -13.65
CA LEU A 135 -2.65 -16.36 -13.66
C LEU A 135 -3.32 -16.18 -15.01
N HIS A 136 -2.58 -16.31 -16.13
CA HIS A 136 -3.20 -16.27 -17.46
C HIS A 136 -4.20 -17.41 -17.67
N ARG A 137 -3.91 -18.62 -17.18
CA ARG A 137 -4.87 -19.73 -17.23
C ARG A 137 -6.10 -19.46 -16.38
N GLU A 138 -5.91 -18.94 -15.18
CA GLU A 138 -7.00 -18.54 -14.29
C GLU A 138 -7.87 -17.44 -14.92
N ARG A 139 -7.26 -16.40 -15.50
CA ARG A 139 -7.99 -15.34 -16.22
C ARG A 139 -8.86 -15.90 -17.33
N ASN A 140 -8.32 -16.78 -18.17
CA ASN A 140 -9.07 -17.39 -19.28
C ASN A 140 -10.25 -18.24 -18.76
N GLN A 141 -10.06 -18.94 -17.64
CA GLN A 141 -11.14 -19.69 -16.98
C GLN A 141 -12.25 -18.75 -16.48
N LEU A 142 -11.88 -17.65 -15.80
CA LEU A 142 -12.82 -16.65 -15.30
C LEU A 142 -13.58 -15.97 -16.46
N GLU A 143 -12.92 -15.64 -17.56
CA GLU A 143 -13.57 -15.10 -18.76
C GLU A 143 -14.57 -16.09 -19.38
N GLY A 144 -14.29 -17.40 -19.33
CA GLY A 144 -15.23 -18.45 -19.73
C GLY A 144 -16.45 -18.53 -18.82
N GLN A 145 -16.25 -18.43 -17.50
CA GLN A 145 -17.32 -18.42 -16.49
C GLN A 145 -18.20 -17.17 -16.61
N LEU A 146 -17.60 -16.00 -16.86
CA LEU A 146 -18.28 -14.71 -16.98
C LEU A 146 -19.38 -14.71 -18.04
N LYS A 147 -19.21 -15.48 -19.13
CA LYS A 147 -20.23 -15.58 -20.20
C LYS A 147 -21.53 -16.23 -19.74
N ARG A 148 -21.49 -17.03 -18.67
CA ARG A 148 -22.64 -17.79 -18.15
C ARG A 148 -23.19 -17.21 -16.84
N ALA A 149 -22.41 -16.40 -16.14
CA ALA A 149 -22.79 -15.82 -14.87
C ALA A 149 -23.72 -14.60 -15.05
N ASP A 150 -24.64 -14.46 -14.11
CA ASP A 150 -25.58 -13.36 -13.96
C ASP A 150 -25.49 -12.72 -12.57
N GLY A 151 -26.19 -11.60 -12.38
CA GLY A 151 -26.34 -10.92 -11.08
C GLY A 151 -25.04 -10.74 -10.28
N LEU A 152 -25.07 -11.21 -9.03
CA LEU A 152 -23.98 -11.08 -8.05
C LEU A 152 -22.72 -11.83 -8.49
N ASP A 153 -22.86 -13.07 -8.97
CA ASP A 153 -21.73 -13.89 -9.44
C ASP A 153 -21.00 -13.23 -10.61
N ARG A 154 -21.76 -12.64 -11.54
CA ARG A 154 -21.19 -11.88 -12.65
C ARG A 154 -20.39 -10.69 -12.16
N ALA A 155 -20.91 -9.93 -11.19
CA ALA A 155 -20.22 -8.78 -10.63
C ALA A 155 -18.93 -9.18 -9.89
N ALA A 156 -18.96 -10.28 -9.14
CA ALA A 156 -17.77 -10.81 -8.45
C ALA A 156 -16.69 -11.25 -9.46
N LEU A 157 -17.06 -11.93 -10.54
CA LEU A 157 -16.14 -12.31 -11.60
C LEU A 157 -15.56 -11.09 -12.33
N LEU A 158 -16.37 -10.07 -12.62
CA LEU A 158 -15.92 -8.81 -13.20
C LEU A 158 -14.91 -8.11 -12.28
N ALA A 159 -15.17 -8.08 -10.98
CA ALA A 159 -14.25 -7.49 -9.99
C ALA A 159 -12.90 -8.23 -9.96
N ARG A 160 -12.91 -9.58 -9.97
CA ARG A 160 -11.68 -10.39 -10.04
C ARG A 160 -10.89 -10.17 -11.34
N LEU A 161 -11.58 -9.88 -12.44
CA LEU A 161 -10.99 -9.52 -13.73
C LEU A 161 -10.57 -8.06 -13.83
N ASP A 162 -10.66 -7.30 -12.73
CA ASP A 162 -10.36 -5.87 -12.64
C ASP A 162 -11.25 -4.96 -13.51
N ARG A 163 -12.44 -5.43 -13.88
CA ARG A 163 -13.46 -4.69 -14.65
C ARG A 163 -14.45 -4.01 -13.70
N LEU A 164 -13.91 -3.16 -12.83
CA LEU A 164 -14.61 -2.62 -11.67
C LEU A 164 -15.85 -1.79 -12.04
N GLU A 165 -15.79 -0.99 -13.10
CA GLU A 165 -16.94 -0.16 -13.52
C GLU A 165 -18.11 -1.00 -14.03
N GLU A 166 -17.83 -2.05 -14.79
CA GLU A 166 -18.87 -2.96 -15.27
C GLU A 166 -19.51 -3.72 -14.10
N ALA A 167 -18.70 -4.12 -13.11
CA ALA A 167 -19.22 -4.74 -11.89
C ALA A 167 -20.17 -3.79 -11.13
N LEU A 168 -19.84 -2.49 -11.04
CA LEU A 168 -20.71 -1.49 -10.42
C LEU A 168 -22.02 -1.29 -11.18
N VAL A 169 -22.01 -1.36 -12.52
CA VAL A 169 -23.22 -1.29 -13.35
C VAL A 169 -24.12 -2.49 -13.07
N VAL A 170 -23.56 -3.70 -13.01
CA VAL A 170 -24.32 -4.92 -12.70
C VAL A 170 -24.94 -4.87 -11.29
N LEU A 171 -24.23 -4.31 -10.31
CA LEU A 171 -24.70 -4.20 -8.92
C LEU A 171 -25.62 -3.01 -8.66
N LYS A 172 -25.91 -2.17 -9.66
CA LYS A 172 -26.58 -0.89 -9.43
C LYS A 172 -27.91 -1.05 -8.70
N ASP A 173 -28.73 -1.98 -9.18
CA ASP A 173 -30.10 -2.18 -8.72
C ASP A 173 -30.17 -3.25 -7.61
N SER A 174 -29.38 -4.33 -7.71
CA SER A 174 -29.37 -5.41 -6.72
C SER A 174 -28.86 -4.95 -5.34
N ALA A 175 -27.90 -4.02 -5.30
CA ALA A 175 -27.38 -3.47 -4.05
C ALA A 175 -28.41 -2.68 -3.23
N ALA A 176 -29.59 -2.37 -3.78
CA ALA A 176 -30.66 -1.72 -3.03
C ALA A 176 -31.49 -2.71 -2.19
N THR A 177 -31.51 -3.99 -2.59
CA THR A 177 -32.37 -5.01 -1.97
C THR A 177 -31.58 -6.14 -1.31
N ASP A 178 -30.34 -6.38 -1.75
CA ASP A 178 -29.48 -7.45 -1.29
C ASP A 178 -28.23 -6.89 -0.59
N SER A 179 -28.02 -7.29 0.66
CA SER A 179 -26.91 -6.87 1.50
C SER A 179 -25.56 -7.37 0.99
N GLU A 180 -25.49 -8.56 0.39
CA GLU A 180 -24.23 -9.09 -0.15
C GLU A 180 -23.82 -8.30 -1.40
N ALA A 181 -24.78 -8.00 -2.28
CA ALA A 181 -24.56 -7.11 -3.42
C ALA A 181 -24.12 -5.70 -2.98
N ALA A 182 -24.71 -5.17 -1.90
CA ALA A 182 -24.32 -3.89 -1.33
C ALA A 182 -22.88 -3.92 -0.76
N LEU A 183 -22.50 -4.97 -0.03
CA LEU A 183 -21.15 -5.19 0.46
C LEU A 183 -20.13 -5.25 -0.67
N LEU A 184 -20.40 -6.08 -1.67
CA LEU A 184 -19.52 -6.24 -2.82
C LEU A 184 -19.34 -4.91 -3.56
N ARG A 185 -20.41 -4.13 -3.71
CA ARG A 185 -20.34 -2.78 -4.31
C ARG A 185 -19.42 -1.87 -3.50
N CYS A 186 -19.51 -1.88 -2.17
CA CYS A 186 -18.64 -1.08 -1.32
C CYS A 186 -17.17 -1.52 -1.41
N ALA A 187 -16.92 -2.84 -1.47
CA ALA A 187 -15.59 -3.39 -1.67
C ALA A 187 -14.98 -2.98 -3.02
N ILE A 188 -15.79 -2.96 -4.10
CA ILE A 188 -15.36 -2.49 -5.43
C ILE A 188 -15.02 -0.99 -5.40
N LEU A 189 -15.83 -0.16 -4.75
CA LEU A 189 -15.54 1.27 -4.59
C LEU A 189 -14.22 1.51 -3.84
N ARG A 190 -13.94 0.73 -2.79
CA ARG A 190 -12.64 0.75 -2.10
C ARG A 190 -11.50 0.35 -3.03
N ALA A 191 -11.67 -0.70 -3.83
CA ALA A 191 -10.66 -1.16 -4.79
C ALA A 191 -10.33 -0.10 -5.85
N LYS A 192 -11.30 0.76 -6.19
CA LYS A 192 -11.10 1.94 -7.05
C LYS A 192 -10.43 3.13 -6.34
N GLY A 193 -10.24 3.08 -5.02
CA GLY A 193 -9.75 4.20 -4.22
C GLY A 193 -10.82 5.26 -3.91
N GLU A 194 -12.11 4.97 -4.17
CA GLU A 194 -13.23 5.86 -3.83
C GLU A 194 -13.62 5.70 -2.35
N TRP A 195 -12.66 5.94 -1.45
CA TRP A 195 -12.76 5.66 -0.01
C TRP A 195 -13.96 6.33 0.66
N ARG A 196 -14.23 7.60 0.31
CA ARG A 196 -15.35 8.37 0.86
C ARG A 196 -16.69 7.79 0.42
N ALA A 197 -16.88 7.56 -0.87
CA ALA A 197 -18.13 7.01 -1.41
C ALA A 197 -18.40 5.59 -0.88
N ALA A 198 -17.36 4.78 -0.71
CA ALA A 198 -17.48 3.47 -0.06
C ALA A 198 -17.85 3.61 1.43
N GLY A 199 -17.17 4.50 2.16
CA GLY A 199 -17.42 4.77 3.57
C GLY A 199 -18.86 5.20 3.85
N ASP A 200 -19.38 6.16 3.08
CA ASP A 200 -20.76 6.65 3.19
C ASP A 200 -21.76 5.49 3.01
N ARG A 201 -21.49 4.58 2.06
CA ARG A 201 -22.36 3.41 1.82
C ARG A 201 -22.27 2.38 2.94
N TYR A 202 -21.08 2.08 3.46
CA TYR A 202 -20.94 1.20 4.62
C TYR A 202 -21.71 1.74 5.81
N LEU A 203 -21.51 3.02 6.15
CA LEU A 203 -22.16 3.66 7.28
C LEU A 203 -23.68 3.71 7.11
N ASN A 204 -24.18 4.03 5.91
CA ASN A 204 -25.63 3.98 5.65
C ASN A 204 -26.20 2.57 5.83
N GLY A 205 -25.48 1.53 5.40
CA GLY A 205 -25.86 0.14 5.65
C GLY A 205 -25.94 -0.18 7.14
N ILE A 206 -24.93 0.24 7.91
CA ILE A 206 -24.85 0.04 9.36
C ILE A 206 -25.98 0.80 10.09
N SER A 207 -26.24 2.06 9.74
CA SER A 207 -27.33 2.85 10.32
C SER A 207 -28.71 2.23 10.06
N GLY A 208 -28.90 1.56 8.93
CA GLY A 208 -30.12 0.80 8.65
C GLY A 208 -30.37 -0.34 9.65
N TRP A 209 -29.32 -0.92 10.23
CA TRP A 209 -29.44 -1.96 11.26
C TRP A 209 -29.93 -1.39 12.59
N GLU A 210 -29.37 -0.25 12.99
CA GLU A 210 -29.73 0.44 14.23
C GLU A 210 -31.22 0.82 14.23
N GLN A 211 -31.71 1.34 13.10
CA GLN A 211 -33.10 1.79 12.95
C GLN A 211 -34.09 0.62 12.99
N ASN A 212 -33.76 -0.48 12.31
CA ASN A 212 -34.68 -1.63 12.19
C ASN A 212 -34.57 -2.59 13.38
N LYS A 213 -33.66 -2.37 14.34
CA LYS A 213 -33.35 -3.28 15.46
C LYS A 213 -33.07 -4.72 15.03
N VAL A 214 -32.70 -4.91 13.77
CA VAL A 214 -32.26 -6.21 13.26
C VAL A 214 -30.82 -6.34 13.68
N ARG A 215 -30.57 -7.21 14.66
CA ARG A 215 -29.21 -7.57 15.04
C ARG A 215 -28.56 -8.17 13.79
N PRO A 216 -27.47 -7.60 13.26
CA PRO A 216 -26.85 -8.15 12.08
C PRO A 216 -26.27 -9.52 12.48
N GLU A 217 -26.96 -10.60 12.13
CA GLU A 217 -26.41 -11.96 12.29
C GLU A 217 -25.20 -12.19 11.36
N ALA A 218 -25.01 -11.36 10.34
CA ALA A 218 -23.85 -11.35 9.48
C ALA A 218 -23.72 -9.91 8.98
N ASP A 219 -22.62 -9.18 9.12
CA ASP A 219 -21.30 -9.56 8.65
C ASP A 219 -20.32 -8.51 9.18
N TRP A 220 -19.33 -8.93 9.98
CA TRP A 220 -18.25 -8.08 10.50
C TRP A 220 -17.56 -7.28 9.37
N ALA A 221 -17.63 -7.77 8.13
CA ALA A 221 -17.14 -7.10 6.94
C ALA A 221 -17.68 -5.67 6.72
N TRP A 222 -18.89 -5.33 7.19
CA TRP A 222 -19.38 -3.95 7.12
C TRP A 222 -18.60 -3.02 8.05
N ILE A 223 -18.35 -3.47 9.28
CA ILE A 223 -17.63 -2.68 10.30
C ILE A 223 -16.16 -2.54 9.90
N GLU A 224 -15.52 -3.65 9.52
CA GLU A 224 -14.14 -3.64 9.01
C GLU A 224 -14.03 -2.78 7.74
N GLY A 225 -15.02 -2.91 6.85
CA GLY A 225 -15.22 -2.14 5.64
C GLY A 225 -15.19 -0.63 5.89
N ALA A 226 -16.11 -0.16 6.72
CA ALA A 226 -16.23 1.23 7.15
C ALA A 226 -14.99 1.73 7.89
N GLY A 227 -14.47 0.94 8.82
CA GLY A 227 -13.30 1.29 9.64
C GLY A 227 -12.06 1.55 8.78
N GLN A 228 -11.86 0.76 7.73
CA GLN A 228 -10.79 1.01 6.76
C GLN A 228 -11.05 2.26 5.93
N CYS A 229 -12.28 2.51 5.46
CA CYS A 229 -12.60 3.73 4.73
C CYS A 229 -12.33 4.98 5.58
N LEU A 230 -12.79 4.98 6.84
CA LEU A 230 -12.60 6.09 7.77
C LEU A 230 -11.11 6.35 8.07
N ARG A 231 -10.32 5.29 8.19
CA ARG A 231 -8.87 5.39 8.29
C ARG A 231 -8.26 6.07 7.06
N MET A 232 -8.61 5.61 5.87
CA MET A 232 -8.07 6.14 4.61
C MET A 232 -8.49 7.59 4.34
N THR A 233 -9.62 8.04 4.89
CA THR A 233 -10.06 9.44 4.83
C THR A 233 -9.58 10.29 6.01
N GLY A 234 -8.86 9.72 6.98
CA GLY A 234 -8.35 10.42 8.17
C GLY A 234 -9.41 10.72 9.25
N ASN A 235 -10.61 10.14 9.15
CA ASN A 235 -11.71 10.34 10.08
C ASN A 235 -11.59 9.44 11.33
N ASN A 236 -10.47 9.55 12.04
CA ASN A 236 -10.14 8.65 13.15
C ASN A 236 -11.16 8.68 14.32
N ARG A 237 -11.78 9.84 14.57
CA ARG A 237 -12.81 9.98 15.61
C ARG A 237 -14.08 9.19 15.29
N GLU A 238 -14.53 9.26 14.04
CA GLU A 238 -15.69 8.47 13.57
C GLU A 238 -15.35 6.99 13.58
N LYS A 239 -14.12 6.61 13.18
CA LYS A 239 -13.64 5.23 13.27
C LYS A 239 -13.70 4.71 14.69
N GLU A 240 -13.22 5.49 15.67
CA GLU A 240 -13.26 5.09 17.07
C GLU A 240 -14.72 4.91 17.56
N ASN A 241 -15.61 5.84 17.24
CA ASN A 241 -17.03 5.73 17.59
C ASN A 241 -17.68 4.47 16.97
N LEU A 242 -17.35 4.18 15.71
CA LEU A 242 -17.83 2.98 15.02
C LEU A 242 -17.44 1.71 15.77
N PHE A 243 -16.17 1.56 16.16
CA PHE A 243 -15.71 0.37 16.89
C PHE A 243 -16.18 0.34 18.35
N CYS A 244 -16.38 1.48 19.00
CA CYS A 244 -17.06 1.56 20.29
C CYS A 244 -18.49 0.99 20.21
N ASN A 245 -19.25 1.38 19.18
CA ASN A 245 -20.59 0.83 18.95
C ASN A 245 -20.54 -0.66 18.61
N ALA A 246 -19.56 -1.06 17.78
CA ALA A 246 -19.36 -2.46 17.39
C ALA A 246 -19.09 -3.39 18.58
N LEU A 247 -18.48 -2.93 19.68
CA LEU A 247 -18.35 -3.72 20.92
C LEU A 247 -19.70 -4.19 21.48
N THR A 248 -20.75 -3.39 21.30
CA THR A 248 -22.10 -3.75 21.77
C THR A 248 -22.77 -4.76 20.85
N TRP A 249 -22.45 -4.74 19.56
CA TRP A 249 -23.03 -5.62 18.56
C TRP A 249 -22.30 -6.97 18.49
N PHE A 250 -20.97 -6.94 18.57
CA PHE A 250 -20.03 -8.06 18.40
C PHE A 250 -19.10 -8.19 19.61
N PRO A 251 -19.61 -8.59 20.78
CA PRO A 251 -18.78 -8.74 21.98
C PRO A 251 -17.72 -9.84 21.83
N ASP A 252 -17.95 -10.83 20.96
CA ASP A 252 -16.98 -11.88 20.60
C ASP A 252 -15.77 -11.35 19.80
N ARG A 253 -15.88 -10.14 19.25
CA ARG A 253 -14.83 -9.42 18.50
C ARG A 253 -14.23 -8.26 19.30
N ALA A 254 -14.37 -8.28 20.63
CA ALA A 254 -13.88 -7.20 21.48
C ALA A 254 -12.38 -6.92 21.28
N GLY A 255 -11.57 -7.98 21.10
CA GLY A 255 -10.14 -7.86 20.81
C GLY A 255 -9.87 -7.06 19.52
N GLU A 256 -10.54 -7.42 18.43
CA GLU A 256 -10.43 -6.73 17.13
C GLU A 256 -10.92 -5.27 17.20
N CYS A 257 -12.03 -5.01 17.89
CA CYS A 257 -12.53 -3.66 18.12
C CYS A 257 -11.50 -2.79 18.86
N HIS A 258 -10.96 -3.28 19.97
CA HIS A 258 -9.95 -2.56 20.74
C HIS A 258 -8.64 -2.35 19.95
N LEU A 259 -8.25 -3.31 19.12
CA LEU A 259 -7.10 -3.17 18.23
C LEU A 259 -7.30 -1.97 17.28
N GLU A 260 -8.44 -1.91 16.62
CA GLU A 260 -8.76 -0.86 15.65
C GLU A 260 -8.96 0.53 16.29
N MET A 261 -9.55 0.58 17.49
CA MET A 261 -9.59 1.81 18.31
C MET A 261 -8.19 2.30 18.67
N GLY A 262 -7.28 1.38 19.04
CA GLY A 262 -5.90 1.72 19.35
C GLY A 262 -5.15 2.26 18.13
N CYS A 263 -5.37 1.67 16.95
CA CYS A 263 -4.84 2.17 15.69
C CYS A 263 -5.34 3.59 15.39
N ALA A 264 -6.66 3.84 15.52
CA ALA A 264 -7.24 5.16 15.30
C ALA A 264 -6.66 6.21 16.28
N ALA A 265 -6.50 5.84 17.56
CA ALA A 265 -5.91 6.70 18.58
C ALA A 265 -4.44 7.03 18.27
N ALA A 266 -3.64 6.04 17.83
CA ALA A 266 -2.24 6.25 17.45
C ALA A 266 -2.11 7.19 16.24
N GLU A 267 -2.95 7.01 15.23
CA GLU A 267 -2.99 7.86 14.03
C GLU A 267 -3.43 9.30 14.35
N SER A 268 -4.19 9.50 15.43
CA SER A 268 -4.52 10.83 15.98
C SER A 268 -3.48 11.38 16.96
N GLY A 269 -2.36 10.69 17.19
CA GLY A 269 -1.30 11.13 18.11
C GLY A 269 -1.58 10.88 19.59
N TYR A 270 -2.62 10.13 19.93
CA TYR A 270 -2.98 9.80 21.32
C TYR A 270 -2.30 8.50 21.79
N SER A 271 -0.97 8.51 21.87
CA SER A 271 -0.16 7.31 22.16
C SER A 271 -0.58 6.57 23.45
N ASN A 272 -0.95 7.27 24.52
CA ASN A 272 -1.38 6.66 25.79
C ASN A 272 -2.70 5.90 25.65
N ARG A 273 -3.62 6.44 24.86
CA ARG A 273 -4.91 5.80 24.58
C ARG A 273 -4.70 4.58 23.69
N ALA A 274 -3.86 4.71 22.65
CA ALA A 274 -3.49 3.60 21.78
C ALA A 274 -2.93 2.41 22.56
N LEU A 275 -1.96 2.64 23.46
CA LEU A 275 -1.38 1.59 24.29
C LEU A 275 -2.42 0.89 25.17
N ARG A 276 -3.31 1.65 25.83
CA ARG A 276 -4.38 1.06 26.65
C ARG A 276 -5.34 0.21 25.83
N CYS A 277 -5.77 0.70 24.66
CA CYS A 277 -6.63 -0.06 23.76
C CYS A 277 -5.93 -1.33 23.27
N TRP A 278 -4.65 -1.29 22.92
CA TRP A 278 -3.92 -2.49 22.49
C TRP A 278 -3.69 -3.48 23.62
N LEU A 279 -3.42 -3.04 24.85
CA LEU A 279 -3.34 -3.94 26.00
C LEU A 279 -4.68 -4.63 26.27
N GLN A 280 -5.79 -3.89 26.16
CA GLN A 280 -7.12 -4.49 26.25
C GLN A 280 -7.38 -5.46 25.09
N ALA A 281 -6.98 -5.12 23.87
CA ALA A 281 -7.12 -6.01 22.71
C ALA A 281 -6.39 -7.35 22.92
N GLU A 282 -5.20 -7.30 23.51
CA GLU A 282 -4.39 -8.48 23.85
C GLU A 282 -5.05 -9.31 24.96
N SER A 283 -5.63 -8.68 25.99
CA SER A 283 -6.33 -9.41 27.05
C SER A 283 -7.59 -10.10 26.56
N GLU A 284 -8.34 -9.45 25.64
CA GLU A 284 -9.54 -10.04 25.04
C GLU A 284 -9.19 -11.14 24.01
N ASN A 285 -8.12 -10.96 23.24
CA ASN A 285 -7.71 -11.92 22.21
C ASN A 285 -6.17 -12.08 22.14
N PRO A 286 -5.60 -13.06 22.88
CA PRO A 286 -4.16 -13.29 22.91
C PRO A 286 -3.50 -13.63 21.57
N ARG A 287 -4.28 -14.00 20.54
CA ARG A 287 -3.74 -14.25 19.19
C ARG A 287 -3.22 -12.97 18.54
N LEU A 288 -3.64 -11.81 19.03
CA LEU A 288 -3.24 -10.49 18.51
C LEU A 288 -1.89 -10.01 19.06
N SER A 289 -1.29 -10.67 20.07
CA SER A 289 -0.06 -10.23 20.75
C SER A 289 1.09 -9.91 19.79
N ALA A 290 1.35 -10.76 18.79
CA ALA A 290 2.44 -10.54 17.84
C ALA A 290 2.23 -9.26 17.01
N ALA A 291 1.01 -9.02 16.54
CA ALA A 291 0.66 -7.82 15.80
C ALA A 291 0.75 -6.57 16.69
N ILE A 292 0.23 -6.65 17.92
CA ILE A 292 0.27 -5.57 18.91
C ILE A 292 1.71 -5.21 19.30
N HIS A 293 2.59 -6.19 19.51
CA HIS A 293 4.01 -5.94 19.77
C HIS A 293 4.68 -5.18 18.62
N SER A 294 4.40 -5.53 17.37
CA SER A 294 4.88 -4.78 16.21
C SER A 294 4.36 -3.35 16.17
N LEU A 295 3.08 -3.13 16.50
CA LEU A 295 2.47 -1.79 16.54
C LEU A 295 3.07 -0.94 17.66
N ARG A 296 3.24 -1.51 18.86
CA ARG A 296 3.88 -0.86 20.01
C ARG A 296 5.31 -0.46 19.72
N ALA A 297 6.11 -1.35 19.15
CA ALA A 297 7.49 -1.05 18.77
C ALA A 297 7.57 0.12 17.78
N ARG A 298 6.68 0.14 16.77
CA ARG A 298 6.60 1.23 15.79
C ARG A 298 6.15 2.55 16.42
N LEU A 299 5.18 2.51 17.33
CA LEU A 299 4.74 3.71 18.05
C LEU A 299 5.89 4.30 18.88
N LEU A 300 6.63 3.45 19.59
CA LEU A 300 7.76 3.86 20.42
C LEU A 300 8.93 4.40 19.58
N SER A 301 9.27 3.76 18.45
CA SER A 301 10.33 4.26 17.57
C SER A 301 10.03 5.65 16.99
N ASN A 302 8.75 5.97 16.83
CA ASN A 302 8.31 7.23 16.24
C ASN A 302 7.94 8.29 17.30
N THR A 303 7.88 7.91 18.58
CA THR A 303 7.58 8.83 19.69
C THR A 303 8.89 9.34 20.30
N PRO A 304 9.11 10.67 20.36
CA PRO A 304 10.30 11.23 21.01
C PRO A 304 10.51 10.71 22.43
N THR A 305 11.76 10.41 22.80
CA THR A 305 12.16 9.87 24.12
C THR A 305 11.73 10.76 25.29
N CYS A 306 11.62 12.07 25.10
CA CYS A 306 11.10 12.99 26.12
C CYS A 306 9.62 12.76 26.45
N LEU A 307 8.84 12.23 25.51
CA LEU A 307 7.45 11.82 25.75
C LEU A 307 7.41 10.39 26.31
N GLN A 308 8.37 9.52 25.95
CA GLN A 308 8.43 8.11 26.37
C GLN A 308 8.38 7.90 27.90
N GLY A 309 8.98 8.81 28.69
CA GLY A 309 8.98 8.74 30.15
C GLY A 309 7.60 8.84 30.81
N ILE A 310 6.60 9.39 30.11
CA ILE A 310 5.21 9.48 30.61
C ILE A 310 4.46 8.14 30.42
N PHE A 311 4.91 7.28 29.49
CA PHE A 311 4.19 6.06 29.10
C PHE A 311 4.41 4.86 30.03
N GLY A 312 5.17 5.04 31.12
CA GLY A 312 5.38 4.03 32.15
C GLY A 312 6.19 2.84 31.64
N THR A 313 7.41 2.67 32.16
CA THR A 313 8.00 1.34 32.22
C THR A 313 7.01 0.44 32.96
N PRO A 314 6.48 -0.64 32.35
CA PRO A 314 5.77 -1.64 33.13
C PRO A 314 6.74 -2.08 34.23
N ALA A 315 6.33 -1.91 35.49
CA ALA A 315 7.08 -2.50 36.59
C ALA A 315 7.16 -4.00 36.29
N ASN A 316 8.38 -4.52 36.12
CA ASN A 316 8.63 -5.93 35.94
C ASN A 316 7.95 -6.69 37.11
N HIS A 317 6.92 -7.47 36.79
CA HIS A 317 6.34 -8.49 37.65
C HIS A 317 6.44 -9.83 36.93
#